data_AF-A0A8J4WEL8-F1
#
_entry.id   AF-A0A8J4WEL8-F1
#
_cell.length_a   1.000
_cell.length_b   1.000
_cell.length_c   1.000
_cell.angle_alpha   90.00
_cell.angle_beta   90.00
_cell.angle_gamma   90.00
#
_symmetry.space_group_name_H-M   'P 1'
#
loop_
_entity.id
_entity.type
_entity.pdbx_description
1 polymer ?
#
loop_
_entity_poly.entity_id
_entity_poly.type
_entity_poly.pdbx_seq_one_letter_code
_entity_poly.pdbx_strand_id
1 'polypeptide(L)'
;MVRELENDPPNGYINLERFLPVMMEAVEQEQFPKASEEELLKAFAVLDPEKRGFITVSEMESLMANEGEPFTPEELEEMLAAATDLSKGKIIYREYVVLLTTYDDTQ
;
A
#
# COMPACT_ATOMS: atom_id res chain seq x y z
N MET A 1 3.60 -22.73 3.01
CA MET A 1 3.77 -21.68 1.98
C MET A 1 5.23 -21.38 1.66
N VAL A 2 5.98 -20.53 2.39
CA VAL A 2 7.32 -20.09 1.91
C VAL A 2 8.33 -21.24 1.74
N ARG A 3 8.36 -22.22 2.64
CA ARG A 3 9.25 -23.39 2.52
C ARG A 3 8.93 -24.35 1.37
N GLU A 4 7.68 -24.35 0.91
CA GLU A 4 7.24 -25.19 -0.22
C GLU A 4 7.50 -24.51 -1.57
N LEU A 5 7.79 -23.22 -1.53
CA LEU A 5 8.09 -22.37 -2.69
C LEU A 5 9.58 -22.26 -3.00
N GLU A 6 10.46 -22.62 -2.05
CA GLU A 6 11.91 -22.56 -2.24
C GLU A 6 12.35 -23.40 -3.45
N ASN A 7 13.44 -22.98 -4.07
CA ASN A 7 14.09 -23.76 -5.11
C ASN A 7 14.51 -25.15 -4.61
N ASP A 8 14.62 -26.12 -5.53
CA ASP A 8 15.17 -27.45 -5.23
C ASP A 8 16.42 -27.67 -6.08
N PRO A 9 17.63 -27.67 -5.49
CA PRO A 9 17.91 -27.56 -4.05
C PRO A 9 17.65 -26.15 -3.48
N PRO A 10 17.35 -26.02 -2.16
CA PRO A 10 17.12 -24.73 -1.50
C PRO A 10 18.33 -23.81 -1.60
N ASN A 11 18.12 -22.61 -2.10
CA ASN A 11 19.16 -21.59 -2.24
C ASN A 11 18.79 -20.24 -1.58
N GLY A 12 17.69 -20.20 -0.82
CA GLY A 12 17.16 -18.98 -0.21
C GLY A 12 16.40 -18.06 -1.17
N TYR A 13 16.22 -18.46 -2.42
CA TYR A 13 15.42 -17.76 -3.42
C TYR A 13 14.23 -18.61 -3.87
N ILE A 14 13.20 -17.93 -4.37
CA ILE A 14 12.01 -18.52 -4.97
C ILE A 14 12.00 -18.08 -6.44
N ASN A 15 12.01 -19.03 -7.37
CA ASN A 15 11.86 -18.72 -8.79
C ASN A 15 10.43 -18.23 -9.08
N LEU A 16 10.30 -17.24 -9.96
CA LEU A 16 9.00 -16.68 -10.34
C LEU A 16 8.01 -17.74 -10.81
N GLU A 17 8.45 -18.73 -11.60
CA GLU A 17 7.63 -19.85 -12.07
C GLU A 17 7.03 -20.70 -10.93
N ARG A 18 7.71 -20.77 -9.78
CA ARG A 18 7.20 -21.46 -8.58
C ARG A 18 6.27 -20.57 -7.75
N PHE A 19 6.56 -19.27 -7.71
CA PHE A 19 5.77 -18.27 -6.99
C PHE A 19 4.38 -18.05 -7.59
N LEU A 20 4.32 -17.89 -8.92
CA LEU A 20 3.09 -17.54 -9.64
C LEU A 20 1.90 -18.45 -9.34
N PRO A 21 1.98 -19.79 -9.46
CA PRO A 21 0.81 -20.64 -9.22
C PRO A 21 0.29 -20.56 -7.78
N VAL A 22 1.19 -20.44 -6.79
CA VAL A 22 0.79 -20.32 -5.38
C VAL A 22 0.15 -18.97 -5.10
N MET A 23 0.66 -17.89 -5.70
CA MET A 23 0.03 -16.59 -5.56
C MET A 23 -1.30 -16.50 -6.29
N MET A 24 -1.46 -17.13 -7.46
CA MET A 24 -2.76 -17.21 -8.14
C MET A 24 -3.79 -17.91 -7.26
N GLU A 25 -3.45 -19.06 -6.68
CA GLU A 25 -4.32 -19.77 -5.73
C GLU A 25 -4.60 -18.92 -4.48
N ALA A 26 -3.60 -18.22 -3.94
CA ALA A 26 -3.78 -17.36 -2.77
C ALA A 26 -4.72 -16.17 -3.07
N VAL A 27 -4.66 -15.61 -4.28
CA VAL A 27 -5.57 -14.55 -4.75
C VAL A 27 -6.98 -15.10 -4.92
N GLU A 28 -7.15 -16.26 -5.59
CA GLU A 28 -8.46 -16.91 -5.76
C GLU A 28 -9.13 -17.28 -4.44
N GLN A 29 -8.34 -17.67 -3.44
CA GLN A 29 -8.80 -18.04 -2.11
C GLN A 29 -8.89 -16.84 -1.15
N GLU A 30 -8.72 -15.61 -1.64
CA GLU A 30 -8.73 -14.37 -0.86
C GLU A 30 -7.85 -14.44 0.42
N GLN A 31 -6.71 -15.14 0.36
CA GLN A 31 -5.85 -15.38 1.53
C GLN A 31 -5.15 -14.10 2.01
N PHE A 32 -5.01 -13.12 1.12
CA PHE A 32 -4.43 -11.80 1.39
C PHE A 32 -5.44 -10.72 0.98
N PRO A 33 -6.53 -10.55 1.74
CA PRO A 33 -7.54 -9.56 1.40
C PRO A 33 -6.96 -8.15 1.52
N LYS A 34 -7.48 -7.22 0.70
CA LYS A 34 -7.20 -5.79 0.84
C LYS A 34 -7.53 -5.36 2.28
N ALA A 35 -6.72 -4.46 2.83
CA ALA A 35 -7.00 -3.89 4.15
C ALA A 35 -8.38 -3.21 4.12
N SER A 36 -9.16 -3.41 5.16
CA SER A 36 -10.48 -2.78 5.29
C SER A 36 -10.35 -1.25 5.41
N GLU A 37 -11.41 -0.53 5.05
CA GLU A 37 -11.49 0.93 5.27
C GLU A 37 -11.16 1.29 6.73
N GLU A 38 -11.66 0.51 7.70
CA GLU A 38 -11.40 0.74 9.12
C GLU A 38 -9.92 0.59 9.48
N GLU A 39 -9.24 -0.43 8.95
CA GLU A 39 -7.81 -0.66 9.18
C GLU A 39 -6.96 0.45 8.57
N LEU A 40 -7.29 0.87 7.34
CA LEU A 40 -6.61 1.98 6.68
C LEU A 40 -6.81 3.30 7.44
N LEU A 41 -8.03 3.60 7.89
CA LEU A 41 -8.31 4.79 8.71
C LEU A 41 -7.55 4.77 10.03
N LYS A 42 -7.43 3.61 10.69
CA LYS A 42 -6.63 3.46 11.90
C LYS A 42 -5.15 3.72 11.64
N ALA A 43 -4.61 3.24 10.51
CA ALA A 43 -3.24 3.50 10.12
C ALA A 43 -2.99 5.01 9.94
N PHE A 44 -3.85 5.72 9.21
CA PHE A 44 -3.74 7.18 9.06
C PHE A 44 -3.94 7.94 10.38
N ALA A 45 -4.77 7.45 11.30
CA ALA A 45 -4.96 8.07 12.61
C ALA A 45 -3.70 8.01 13.49
N VAL A 46 -2.79 7.04 13.27
CA VAL A 46 -1.48 7.02 13.93
C VAL A 46 -0.59 8.16 13.42
N LEU A 47 -0.74 8.53 12.16
CA LEU A 47 0.03 9.59 11.49
C LEU A 47 -0.49 11.01 11.82
N ASP A 48 -1.73 11.12 12.30
CA ASP A 48 -2.39 12.37 12.69
C ASP A 48 -2.73 12.37 14.19
N PRO A 49 -1.73 12.45 15.09
CA PRO A 49 -1.96 12.38 16.54
C PRO A 49 -2.83 13.53 17.06
N GLU A 50 -2.83 14.66 16.35
CA GLU A 50 -3.66 15.83 16.64
C GLU A 50 -5.11 15.67 16.17
N LYS A 51 -5.45 14.59 15.45
CA LYS A 51 -6.78 14.30 14.91
C LYS A 51 -7.36 15.44 14.07
N ARG A 52 -6.52 16.06 13.23
CA ARG A 52 -6.90 17.14 12.30
C ARG A 52 -7.82 16.65 11.18
N GLY A 53 -7.82 15.35 10.88
CA GLY A 53 -8.58 14.77 9.77
C GLY A 53 -7.84 14.81 8.42
N PHE A 54 -6.57 15.24 8.42
CA PHE A 54 -5.71 15.28 7.25
C PHE A 54 -4.25 15.11 7.66
N ILE A 55 -3.41 14.72 6.70
CA ILE A 55 -1.95 14.85 6.78
C ILE A 55 -1.47 15.81 5.69
N THR A 56 -0.36 16.51 5.92
CA THR A 56 0.23 17.38 4.89
C THR A 56 1.03 16.55 3.91
N VAL A 57 1.24 17.10 2.71
CA VAL A 57 2.11 16.47 1.70
C VAL A 57 3.49 16.19 2.28
N SER A 58 4.10 17.17 2.98
CA SER A 58 5.42 17.01 3.59
C SER A 58 5.48 15.90 4.66
N GLU A 59 4.41 15.70 5.44
CA GLU A 59 4.31 14.61 6.42
C GLU A 59 4.31 13.26 5.69
N MET A 60 3.57 13.15 4.59
CA MET A 60 3.52 11.94 3.76
C MET A 60 4.85 11.65 3.06
N GLU A 61 5.50 12.66 2.49
CA GLU A 61 6.82 12.54 1.85
C GLU A 61 7.87 12.04 2.86
N SER A 62 7.87 12.62 4.06
CA SER A 62 8.79 12.21 5.12
C SER A 62 8.55 10.77 5.57
N LEU A 63 7.31 10.30 5.59
CA LEU A 63 7.00 8.92 5.98
C LEU A 63 7.43 7.94 4.88
N MET A 64 7.03 8.20 3.64
CA MET A 64 7.30 7.31 2.50
C MET A 64 8.78 7.26 2.10
N ALA A 65 9.58 8.26 2.50
CA ALA A 65 11.03 8.25 2.28
C ALA A 65 11.81 7.51 3.39
N ASN A 66 11.23 7.30 4.57
CA ASN A 66 11.97 6.84 5.76
C ASN A 66 11.45 5.52 6.37
N GLU A 67 10.20 5.13 6.10
CA GLU A 67 9.59 3.93 6.66
C GLU A 67 9.42 2.85 5.57
N GLY A 68 9.99 1.67 5.81
CA GLY A 68 9.86 0.53 4.90
C GLY A 68 10.75 0.61 3.66
N GLU A 69 10.21 0.27 2.49
CA GLU A 69 10.86 0.45 1.20
C GLU A 69 10.58 1.88 0.71
N PRO A 70 11.62 2.73 0.60
CA PRO A 70 11.42 4.14 0.31
C PRO A 70 10.92 4.31 -1.12
N PHE A 71 9.88 5.11 -1.28
CA PHE A 71 9.35 5.47 -2.59
C PHE A 71 10.38 6.31 -3.35
N THR A 72 10.47 6.08 -4.66
CA THR A 72 11.16 7.02 -5.54
C THR A 72 10.39 8.35 -5.61
N PRO A 73 11.08 9.47 -5.92
CA PRO A 73 10.41 10.76 -6.12
C PRO A 73 9.26 10.69 -7.12
N GLU A 74 9.41 9.90 -8.18
CA GLU A 74 8.40 9.69 -9.22
C GLU A 74 7.17 8.95 -8.67
N GLU A 75 7.36 7.83 -7.94
CA GLU A 75 6.25 7.08 -7.33
C GLU A 75 5.50 7.94 -6.30
N LEU A 76 6.23 8.77 -5.56
CA LEU A 76 5.66 9.69 -4.59
C LEU A 76 4.81 10.78 -5.27
N GLU A 77 5.30 11.34 -6.39
CA GLU A 77 4.55 12.32 -7.17
C GLU A 77 3.26 11.72 -7.75
N GLU A 78 3.33 10.51 -8.32
CA GLU A 78 2.16 9.80 -8.83
C GLU A 78 1.13 9.53 -7.72
N MET A 79 1.59 9.04 -6.56
CA MET A 79 0.73 8.81 -5.41
C MET A 79 0.07 10.10 -4.92
N LEU A 80 0.82 11.20 -4.83
CA LEU A 80 0.28 12.50 -4.41
C LEU A 80 -0.71 13.07 -5.41
N ALA A 81 -0.48 12.89 -6.71
CA ALA A 81 -1.41 13.32 -7.76
C ALA A 81 -2.75 12.56 -7.66
N ALA A 82 -2.74 11.29 -7.26
CA ALA A 82 -3.95 10.51 -7.01
C ALA A 82 -4.61 10.85 -5.66
N ALA A 83 -3.82 11.12 -4.62
CA ALA A 83 -4.28 11.28 -3.25
C ALA A 83 -4.72 12.71 -2.89
N THR A 84 -4.22 13.72 -3.61
CA THR A 84 -4.40 15.12 -3.25
C THR A 84 -5.06 15.93 -4.35
N ASP A 85 -5.99 16.78 -3.93
CA ASP A 85 -6.24 18.02 -4.65
C ASP A 85 -5.02 18.93 -4.40
N LEU A 86 -4.08 18.96 -5.35
CA LEU A 86 -2.79 19.68 -5.26
C LEU A 86 -2.96 21.16 -4.84
N SER A 87 -4.15 21.73 -5.03
CA SER A 87 -4.51 23.08 -4.60
C SER A 87 -4.61 23.25 -3.07
N LYS A 88 -4.75 22.17 -2.31
CA LYS A 88 -4.98 22.18 -0.86
C LYS A 88 -3.75 21.83 -0.03
N GLY A 89 -2.73 21.22 -0.63
CA GLY A 89 -1.49 20.79 0.05
C GLY A 89 -1.71 19.82 1.21
N LYS A 90 -2.85 19.13 1.22
CA LYS A 90 -3.33 18.26 2.30
C LYS A 90 -3.98 17.00 1.72
N ILE A 91 -3.72 15.87 2.35
CA ILE A 91 -4.38 14.58 2.09
C ILE A 91 -5.47 14.41 3.14
N ILE A 92 -6.73 14.49 2.71
CA ILE A 92 -7.89 14.16 3.56
C ILE A 92 -8.00 12.63 3.53
N TYR A 93 -7.41 11.96 4.53
CA TYR A 93 -7.23 10.51 4.49
C TYR A 93 -8.54 9.72 4.41
N ARG A 94 -9.68 10.25 4.88
CA ARG A 94 -10.99 9.62 4.66
C ARG A 94 -11.35 9.52 3.18
N GLU A 95 -11.13 10.59 2.42
CA GLU A 95 -11.39 10.61 0.98
C GLU A 95 -10.39 9.70 0.26
N TYR A 96 -9.14 9.71 0.70
CA TYR A 96 -8.10 8.86 0.13
C TYR A 96 -8.33 7.36 0.42
N VAL A 97 -8.79 6.99 1.61
CA VAL A 97 -9.12 5.58 1.90
C VAL A 97 -10.28 5.09 1.05
N VAL A 98 -11.28 5.93 0.78
CA VAL A 98 -12.33 5.59 -0.18
C VAL A 98 -11.72 5.33 -1.55
N LEU A 99 -10.77 6.17 -2.01
CA LEU A 99 -10.02 5.92 -3.25
C LEU A 99 -9.34 4.54 -3.22
N LEU A 100 -8.58 4.24 -2.16
CA LEU A 100 -7.82 2.98 -2.02
C LEU A 100 -8.70 1.72 -1.95
N THR A 101 -9.94 1.86 -1.48
CA THR A 101 -10.88 0.73 -1.31
C THR A 101 -11.84 0.59 -2.48
N THR A 102 -12.05 1.64 -3.27
CA THR A 102 -12.97 1.64 -4.43
C THR A 102 -12.28 1.52 -5.79
N TYR A 103 -10.97 1.77 -5.87
CA TYR A 103 -10.18 1.41 -7.05
C TYR A 103 -10.07 -0.12 -7.10
N ASP A 104 -10.96 -0.69 -7.89
CA ASP A 104 -10.90 -2.09 -8.30
C ASP A 104 -10.21 -2.13 -9.66
N ASP A 105 -9.21 -3.00 -9.81
CA ASP A 105 -8.38 -3.18 -11.03
C ASP A 105 -9.18 -3.74 -12.22
N THR A 106 -10.49 -3.49 -12.28
CA THR A 106 -11.43 -4.05 -13.27
C THR A 106 -11.82 -3.08 -14.39
N GLN A 107 -11.01 -2.05 -14.64
CA GLN A 107 -11.10 -1.21 -15.85
C GLN A 107 -9.91 -1.44 -16.78
#